data_AF-A0A0C9XWF4-F1
#
_entry.id   AF-A0A0C9XWF4-F1
#
_cell.length_a   1.000
_cell.length_b   1.000
_cell.length_c   1.000
_cell.angle_alpha   90.00
_cell.angle_beta   90.00
_cell.angle_gamma   90.00
#
_symmetry.space_group_name_H-M   'P 1'
#
loop_
_entity.id
_entity.type
_entity.pdbx_description
1 polymer ?
#
loop_
_entity_poly.entity_id
_entity_poly.type
_entity_poly.pdbx_seq_one_letter_code
_entity_poly.pdbx_strand_id
1 'polypeptide(L)'
;MNAELSSTAFAVDLLGFVQWNDVCPSYEELGAATVLLDSGRYSGRVTRSGSFSIPDISPGVYVLSVLSHDHTFEQLRVNISDASSIPEIKTYVFGTPLLSSSAVALSYPVVLSPRSKNSYFKPHESFSLLGMFQNPMMMLMLLTAGMMLATPYIMKNLDPQSLEEFKNQQAKVASVQSSMQDGDFKSGLSTLLAADEKTKASTSGAKSQSNNGGSTIQQRKGGKGGKRR
;
A
#
# COMPACT_ATOMS: atom_id res chain seq x y z
N MET A 1 -0.03 -47.29 49.12
CA MET A 1 1.00 -46.27 49.39
C MET A 1 1.07 -45.40 48.16
N ASN A 2 0.52 -44.19 48.23
CA ASN A 2 0.48 -43.29 47.08
C ASN A 2 1.72 -42.41 47.18
N ALA A 3 2.63 -42.54 46.21
CA ALA A 3 3.80 -41.67 46.14
C ALA A 3 3.37 -40.30 45.63
N GLU A 4 3.37 -39.30 46.50
CA GLU A 4 3.22 -37.91 46.05
C GLU A 4 4.47 -37.49 45.28
N LEU A 5 4.31 -37.36 43.96
CA LEU A 5 5.35 -36.84 43.09
C LEU A 5 5.47 -35.33 43.33
N SER A 6 6.36 -34.94 44.24
CA SER A 6 6.72 -33.54 44.50
C SER A 6 7.37 -32.92 43.26
N SER A 7 6.54 -32.33 42.40
CA SER A 7 7.01 -31.57 41.23
C SER A 7 7.67 -30.27 41.68
N THR A 8 9.01 -30.19 41.56
CA THR A 8 9.75 -28.96 41.77
C THR A 8 9.50 -28.02 40.59
N ALA A 9 8.55 -27.10 40.74
CA ALA A 9 8.32 -26.04 39.75
C ALA A 9 9.49 -25.06 39.77
N PHE A 10 10.31 -25.06 38.72
CA PHE A 10 11.27 -23.98 38.48
C PHE A 10 10.50 -22.76 37.97
N ALA A 11 10.79 -21.60 38.54
CA ALA A 11 10.08 -20.35 38.29
C ALA A 11 11.09 -19.20 38.25
N VAL A 12 11.00 -18.34 37.23
CA VAL A 12 11.92 -17.22 37.00
C VAL A 12 11.14 -15.92 36.86
N ASP A 13 11.60 -14.89 37.55
CA ASP A 13 11.07 -13.53 37.44
C ASP A 13 11.70 -12.82 36.23
N LEU A 14 10.88 -12.41 35.27
CA LEU A 14 11.34 -11.62 34.13
C LEU A 14 11.19 -10.13 34.44
N LEU A 15 12.33 -9.43 34.46
CA LEU A 15 12.41 -7.98 34.66
C LEU A 15 12.75 -7.27 33.35
N GLY A 16 12.14 -6.10 33.16
CA GLY A 16 12.45 -5.23 32.05
C GLY A 16 11.99 -3.79 32.26
N PHE A 17 12.30 -2.94 31.29
CA PHE A 17 11.83 -1.58 31.23
C PHE A 17 11.54 -1.13 29.81
N VAL A 18 10.57 -0.22 29.69
CA VAL A 18 10.27 0.49 28.45
C VAL A 18 11.24 1.66 28.32
N GLN A 19 11.94 1.73 27.19
CA GLN A 19 12.80 2.87 26.85
C GLN A 19 11.99 3.89 26.07
N TRP A 20 11.82 5.08 26.66
CA TRP A 20 11.18 6.23 26.03
C TRP A 20 12.00 6.73 24.84
N ASN A 21 11.30 7.20 23.81
CA ASN A 21 11.87 7.62 22.53
C ASN A 21 10.94 8.67 21.89
N ASP A 22 11.32 9.28 20.77
CA ASP A 22 10.55 10.35 20.11
C ASP A 22 9.08 9.96 19.78
N VAL A 23 8.80 8.67 19.63
CA VAL A 23 7.46 8.10 19.38
C VAL A 23 6.60 8.04 20.66
N CYS A 24 7.21 7.88 21.83
CA CYS A 24 6.56 7.92 23.15
C CYS A 24 7.50 8.59 24.16
N PRO A 25 7.43 9.92 24.30
CA PRO A 25 8.29 10.67 25.23
C PRO A 25 7.96 10.42 26.70
N SER A 26 6.77 9.89 27.03
CA SER A 26 6.35 9.63 28.41
C SER A 26 5.35 8.49 28.56
N TYR A 27 5.22 8.00 29.80
CA TYR A 27 4.20 7.03 30.21
C TYR A 27 2.76 7.50 29.95
N GLU A 28 2.51 8.82 30.00
CA GLU A 28 1.16 9.38 29.83
C GLU A 28 0.68 9.26 28.38
N GLU A 29 1.59 9.31 27.41
CA GLU A 29 1.28 9.05 25.99
C GLU A 29 1.21 7.56 25.66
N LEU A 30 1.97 6.70 26.36
CA LEU A 30 1.84 5.24 26.24
C LEU A 30 0.49 4.74 26.78
N GLY A 31 -0.03 5.38 27.83
CA GLY A 31 -1.28 5.00 28.49
C GLY A 31 -1.18 3.69 29.27
N ALA A 32 -2.31 3.00 29.42
CA ALA A 32 -2.38 1.71 30.10
C ALA A 32 -1.80 0.59 29.22
N ALA A 33 -0.51 0.29 29.40
CA ALA A 33 0.16 -0.81 28.71
C ALA A 33 0.36 -2.05 29.60
N THR A 34 0.11 -3.22 29.03
CA THR A 34 0.31 -4.53 29.66
C THR A 34 1.29 -5.34 28.83
N VAL A 35 2.36 -5.81 29.44
CA VAL A 35 3.29 -6.76 28.83
C VAL A 35 2.71 -8.16 28.98
N LEU A 36 2.63 -8.89 27.87
CA LEU A 36 2.06 -10.22 27.76
C LEU A 36 3.15 -11.22 27.37
N LEU A 37 3.13 -12.38 28.00
CA LEU A 37 3.97 -13.52 27.66
C LEU A 37 3.06 -14.68 27.26
N ASP A 38 3.39 -15.36 26.15
CA ASP A 38 2.60 -16.47 25.60
C ASP A 38 1.10 -16.12 25.44
N SER A 39 0.84 -15.05 24.69
CA SER A 39 -0.52 -14.52 24.44
C SER A 39 -1.32 -14.15 25.71
N GLY A 40 -0.65 -13.94 26.85
CA GLY A 40 -1.26 -13.53 28.11
C GLY A 40 -1.38 -14.64 29.16
N ARG A 41 -0.75 -15.81 28.97
CA ARG A 41 -0.62 -16.82 30.03
C ARG A 41 0.06 -16.24 31.28
N TYR A 42 1.11 -15.45 31.07
CA TYR A 42 1.68 -14.57 32.08
C TYR A 42 1.55 -13.12 31.60
N SER A 43 1.37 -12.20 32.53
CA SER A 43 1.25 -10.77 32.21
C SER A 43 1.79 -9.90 33.34
N GLY A 44 2.30 -8.73 32.99
CA GLY A 44 2.79 -7.73 33.92
C GLY A 44 2.45 -6.34 33.41
N ARG A 45 2.00 -5.44 34.30
CA ARG A 45 1.62 -4.08 33.89
C ARG A 45 2.84 -3.16 33.91
N VAL A 46 2.93 -2.26 32.94
CA VAL A 46 4.00 -1.24 32.92
C VAL A 46 3.72 -0.22 34.02
N THR A 47 4.74 0.11 34.81
CA THR A 47 4.68 1.13 35.87
C THR A 47 5.02 2.53 35.32
N ARG A 48 4.75 3.60 36.09
CA ARG A 48 5.02 4.98 35.64
C ARG A 48 6.51 5.26 35.34
N SER A 49 7.43 4.49 35.92
CA SER A 49 8.87 4.56 35.60
C SER A 49 9.24 3.86 34.27
N GLY A 50 8.29 3.19 33.61
CA GLY A 50 8.53 2.33 32.46
C GLY A 50 8.93 0.90 32.83
N SER A 51 9.21 0.61 34.12
CA SER A 51 9.60 -0.71 34.59
C SER A 51 8.43 -1.70 34.58
N PHE A 52 8.69 -2.97 34.32
CA PHE A 52 7.73 -4.06 34.45
C PHE A 52 8.40 -5.33 35.00
N SER A 53 7.61 -6.15 35.69
CA SER A 53 8.01 -7.45 36.19
C SER A 53 6.90 -8.47 35.90
N ILE A 54 7.28 -9.66 35.46
CA ILE A 54 6.40 -10.82 35.32
C ILE A 54 6.98 -11.93 36.19
N PRO A 55 6.39 -12.22 37.36
CA PRO A 55 6.88 -13.25 38.26
C PRO A 55 6.45 -14.66 37.83
N ASP A 56 7.04 -15.66 38.48
CA ASP A 56 6.59 -17.06 38.48
C ASP A 56 6.52 -17.75 37.09
N ILE A 57 7.42 -17.39 36.16
CA ILE A 57 7.41 -17.96 34.81
C ILE A 57 8.10 -19.33 34.80
N SER A 58 7.38 -20.36 34.34
CA SER A 58 7.90 -21.71 34.17
C SER A 58 9.01 -21.78 33.09
N PRO A 59 9.90 -22.80 33.10
CA PRO A 59 10.85 -23.04 32.02
C PRO A 59 10.15 -23.23 30.66
N GLY A 60 10.72 -22.67 29.60
CA GLY A 60 10.14 -22.75 28.25
C GLY A 60 10.58 -21.65 27.30
N VAL A 61 10.13 -21.78 26.05
CA VAL A 61 10.28 -20.75 25.01
C VAL A 61 8.96 -20.02 24.83
N TYR A 62 8.98 -18.72 25.01
CA TYR A 62 7.81 -17.85 24.96
C TYR A 62 8.01 -16.68 24.01
N VAL A 63 6.90 -16.07 23.60
CA VAL A 63 6.90 -14.77 22.91
C VAL A 63 6.38 -13.72 23.87
N LEU A 64 7.18 -12.68 24.07
CA LEU A 64 6.89 -11.46 24.79
C LEU A 64 6.33 -10.43 23.80
N SER A 65 5.20 -9.83 24.14
CA SER A 65 4.57 -8.75 23.38
C SER A 65 4.06 -7.68 24.34
N VAL A 66 3.88 -6.45 23.85
CA VAL A 66 3.24 -5.38 24.63
C VAL A 66 1.89 -5.07 24.02
N LEU A 67 0.86 -5.11 24.86
CA LEU A 67 -0.48 -4.63 24.53
C LEU A 67 -0.60 -3.19 25.01
N SER A 68 -0.70 -2.27 24.06
CA SER A 68 -0.93 -0.84 24.24
C SER A 68 -1.96 -0.35 23.23
N HIS A 69 -2.66 0.74 23.55
CA HIS A 69 -3.70 1.29 22.66
C HIS A 69 -3.08 2.02 21.47
N ASP A 70 -2.37 3.12 21.70
CA ASP A 70 -1.92 4.00 20.62
C ASP A 70 -0.55 3.64 20.04
N HIS A 71 0.14 2.63 20.56
CA HIS A 71 1.53 2.33 20.20
C HIS A 71 1.75 0.85 19.93
N THR A 72 2.72 0.54 19.08
CA THR A 72 3.21 -0.82 18.83
C THR A 72 4.64 -1.01 19.28
N PHE A 73 4.97 -2.24 19.64
CA PHE A 73 6.28 -2.67 20.11
C PHE A 73 6.75 -3.88 19.28
N GLU A 74 8.06 -4.07 19.21
CA GLU A 74 8.63 -5.29 18.63
C GLU A 74 8.37 -6.49 19.57
N GLN A 75 8.14 -7.66 18.98
CA GLN A 75 7.97 -8.90 19.74
C GLN A 75 9.34 -9.51 20.02
N LEU A 76 9.54 -10.01 21.24
CA LEU A 76 10.78 -10.67 21.64
C LEU A 76 10.51 -12.12 21.99
N ARG A 77 11.42 -13.02 21.61
CA ARG A 77 11.47 -14.38 22.09
C ARG A 77 12.20 -14.39 23.43
N VAL A 78 11.61 -15.01 24.43
CA VAL A 78 12.23 -15.27 25.73
C VAL A 78 12.42 -16.78 25.85
N ASN A 79 13.64 -17.21 26.15
CA ASN A 79 13.99 -18.60 26.39
C ASN A 79 14.46 -18.75 27.84
N ILE A 80 13.69 -19.48 28.64
CA ILE A 80 13.93 -19.73 30.07
C ILE A 80 14.34 -21.19 30.20
N SER A 81 15.55 -21.42 30.71
CA SER A 81 16.15 -22.73 30.89
C SER A 81 16.18 -23.11 32.37
N ASP A 82 15.87 -24.36 32.71
CA ASP A 82 15.95 -24.89 34.09
C ASP A 82 17.34 -24.77 34.73
N ALA A 83 18.40 -24.72 33.90
CA ALA A 83 19.77 -24.66 34.35
C ALA A 83 20.24 -23.26 34.77
N SER A 84 19.51 -22.19 34.45
CA SER A 84 19.97 -20.82 34.64
C SER A 84 18.84 -19.84 34.93
N SER A 85 18.91 -19.14 36.06
CA SER A 85 17.96 -18.09 36.48
C SER A 85 17.97 -16.83 35.58
N ILE A 86 18.84 -16.76 34.56
CA ILE A 86 18.91 -15.64 33.63
C ILE A 86 18.22 -16.04 32.33
N PRO A 87 17.16 -15.34 31.89
CA PRO A 87 16.48 -15.65 30.64
C PRO A 87 17.29 -15.18 29.42
N GLU A 88 17.37 -16.01 28.38
CA GLU A 88 17.91 -15.58 27.09
C GLU A 88 16.84 -14.83 26.30
N ILE A 89 17.10 -13.56 25.98
CA ILE A 89 16.21 -12.75 25.15
C ILE A 89 16.73 -12.73 23.72
N LYS A 90 15.86 -12.93 22.73
CA LYS A 90 16.19 -12.89 21.31
C LYS A 90 15.11 -12.13 20.54
N THR A 91 15.42 -11.48 19.43
CA THR A 91 14.39 -10.83 18.60
C THR A 91 13.42 -11.86 17.99
N TYR A 92 12.12 -11.55 17.92
CA TYR A 92 11.14 -12.42 17.27
C TYR A 92 10.52 -11.71 16.06
N VAL A 93 10.68 -12.32 14.88
CA VAL A 93 10.02 -11.88 13.65
C VAL A 93 8.78 -12.74 13.43
N PHE A 94 7.62 -12.11 13.33
CA PHE A 94 6.35 -12.79 13.09
C PHE A 94 6.43 -13.68 11.83
N GLY A 95 5.93 -14.92 11.95
CA GLY A 95 6.00 -15.92 10.89
C GLY A 95 7.30 -16.74 10.85
N THR A 96 8.29 -16.46 11.69
CA THR A 96 9.46 -17.33 11.87
C THR A 96 9.18 -18.44 12.91
N PRO A 97 9.79 -19.63 12.78
CA PRO A 97 9.63 -20.70 13.77
C PRO A 97 10.27 -20.30 15.11
N LEU A 98 9.61 -20.63 16.22
CA LEU A 98 10.04 -20.23 17.57
C LEU A 98 11.48 -20.68 17.91
N LEU A 99 11.97 -21.77 17.30
CA LEU A 99 13.32 -22.31 17.54
C LEU A 99 14.40 -21.74 16.57
N SER A 100 14.10 -20.67 15.83
CA SER A 100 15.07 -20.08 14.88
C SER A 100 16.42 -19.74 15.53
N SER A 101 17.51 -20.21 14.91
CA SER A 101 18.90 -19.95 15.33
C SER A 101 19.42 -18.57 14.88
N SER A 102 18.75 -17.92 13.92
CA SER A 102 19.18 -16.65 13.33
C SER A 102 18.74 -15.40 14.14
N ALA A 103 18.11 -15.59 15.29
CA ALA A 103 17.60 -14.49 16.11
C ALA A 103 18.72 -13.79 16.88
N VAL A 104 18.77 -12.45 16.83
CA VAL A 104 19.78 -11.65 17.52
C VAL A 104 19.52 -11.71 19.02
N ALA A 105 20.53 -12.13 19.79
CA ALA A 105 20.46 -12.14 21.24
C ALA A 105 20.56 -10.72 21.82
N LEU A 106 19.70 -10.42 22.79
CA LEU A 106 19.63 -9.16 23.51
C LEU A 106 20.10 -9.37 24.95
N SER A 107 20.71 -8.33 25.53
CA SER A 107 21.10 -8.32 26.94
C SER A 107 19.89 -8.30 27.87
N TYR A 108 20.00 -8.97 29.01
CA TYR A 108 19.09 -8.84 30.15
C TYR A 108 19.54 -7.67 31.07
N PRO A 109 18.65 -6.87 31.69
CA PRO A 109 17.19 -6.92 31.66
C PRO A 109 16.58 -6.52 30.31
N VAL A 110 15.32 -6.91 30.05
CA VAL A 110 14.63 -6.63 28.78
C VAL A 110 14.46 -5.13 28.59
N VAL A 111 14.90 -4.59 27.45
CA VAL A 111 14.61 -3.22 27.03
C VAL A 111 13.61 -3.23 25.88
N LEU A 112 12.46 -2.56 26.07
CA LEU A 112 11.40 -2.47 25.06
C LEU A 112 11.27 -1.04 24.55
N SER A 113 11.50 -0.81 23.26
CA SER A 113 11.29 0.49 22.63
C SER A 113 9.99 0.51 21.81
N PRO A 114 9.17 1.57 21.90
CA PRO A 114 8.03 1.76 21.02
C PRO A 114 8.49 1.95 19.57
N ARG A 115 7.81 1.30 18.62
CA ARG A 115 8.20 1.29 17.20
C ARG A 115 7.43 2.29 16.35
N SER A 116 6.11 2.38 16.54
CA SER A 116 5.27 3.38 15.85
C SER A 116 4.00 3.69 16.65
N LYS A 117 3.40 4.83 16.32
CA LYS A 117 2.08 5.24 16.79
C LYS A 117 1.00 4.79 15.81
N ASN A 118 -0.10 4.26 16.32
CA ASN A 118 -1.21 3.72 15.55
C ASN A 118 -2.17 4.82 15.12
N SER A 119 -2.36 5.01 13.81
CA SER A 119 -3.40 5.90 13.29
C SER A 119 -4.67 5.11 13.00
N TYR A 120 -5.56 5.03 13.99
CA TYR A 120 -6.89 4.42 13.84
C TYR A 120 -7.83 5.24 12.95
N PHE A 121 -7.67 6.55 12.94
CA PHE A 121 -8.48 7.44 12.12
C PHE A 121 -7.89 7.55 10.70
N LYS A 122 -8.73 7.23 9.71
CA LYS A 122 -8.50 7.62 8.32
C LYS A 122 -9.35 8.86 8.04
N PRO A 123 -8.76 10.02 7.70
CA PRO A 123 -9.55 11.20 7.37
C PRO A 123 -10.45 10.93 6.17
N HIS A 124 -11.66 11.47 6.20
CA HIS A 124 -12.56 11.43 5.05
C HIS A 124 -11.96 12.25 3.89
N GLU A 125 -12.21 11.79 2.66
CA GLU A 125 -11.82 12.52 1.46
C GLU A 125 -12.53 13.89 1.44
N SER A 126 -11.75 14.97 1.56
CA SER A 126 -12.28 16.32 1.56
C SER A 126 -12.63 16.75 0.13
N PHE A 127 -13.72 17.51 -0.01
CA PHE A 127 -14.17 18.01 -1.31
C PHE A 127 -13.16 19.00 -1.90
N SER A 128 -12.25 18.49 -2.74
CA SER A 128 -11.24 19.29 -3.43
C SER A 128 -11.78 19.78 -4.77
N LEU A 129 -12.18 21.05 -4.84
CA LEU A 129 -12.60 21.70 -6.09
C LEU A 129 -11.52 21.59 -7.19
N LEU A 130 -10.25 21.75 -6.82
CA LEU A 130 -9.13 21.63 -7.75
C LEU A 130 -8.90 20.18 -8.20
N GLY A 131 -9.01 19.21 -7.28
CA GLY A 131 -8.96 17.77 -7.61
C GLY A 131 -10.13 17.32 -8.48
N MET A 132 -11.32 17.87 -8.24
CA MET A 132 -12.50 17.66 -9.08
C MET A 132 -12.30 18.24 -10.49
N PHE A 133 -11.70 19.42 -10.64
CA PHE A 133 -11.36 19.98 -11.95
C PHE A 133 -10.26 19.16 -12.66
N GLN A 134 -9.27 18.65 -11.94
CA GLN A 134 -8.23 17.78 -12.49
C GLN A 134 -8.72 16.37 -12.87
N ASN A 135 -9.93 15.98 -12.44
CA ASN A 135 -10.55 14.72 -12.85
C ASN A 135 -10.91 14.77 -14.36
N PRO A 136 -10.42 13.82 -15.18
CA PRO A 136 -10.66 13.84 -16.63
C PRO A 136 -12.15 13.81 -17.01
N MET A 137 -13.02 13.22 -16.19
CA MET A 137 -14.47 13.22 -16.44
C MET A 137 -15.07 14.63 -16.36
N MET A 138 -14.60 15.47 -15.45
CA MET A 138 -15.07 16.85 -15.30
C MET A 138 -14.55 17.75 -16.43
N MET A 139 -13.29 17.56 -16.85
CA MET A 139 -12.74 18.24 -18.02
C MET A 139 -13.53 17.90 -19.30
N LEU A 140 -13.85 16.63 -19.53
CA LEU A 140 -14.65 16.20 -20.69
C LEU A 140 -16.09 16.73 -20.62
N MET A 141 -16.73 16.73 -19.45
CA MET A 141 -18.02 17.40 -19.22
C MET A 141 -17.97 18.89 -19.57
N LEU A 142 -16.95 19.61 -19.12
CA LEU A 142 -16.84 21.06 -19.33
C LEU A 142 -16.52 21.40 -20.79
N LEU A 143 -15.65 20.60 -21.44
CA LEU A 143 -15.35 20.69 -22.87
C LEU A 143 -16.60 20.45 -23.73
N THR A 144 -17.34 19.37 -23.45
CA THR A 144 -18.55 19.02 -24.23
C THR A 144 -19.67 20.03 -24.02
N ALA A 145 -19.90 20.51 -22.79
CA ALA A 145 -20.84 21.59 -22.52
C ALA A 145 -20.46 22.90 -23.24
N GLY A 146 -19.17 23.28 -23.21
CA GLY A 146 -18.66 24.44 -23.95
C GLY A 146 -18.85 24.32 -25.46
N MET A 147 -18.57 23.14 -26.02
CA MET A 147 -18.77 22.86 -27.44
C MET A 147 -20.25 22.91 -27.83
N MET A 148 -21.15 22.35 -27.01
CA MET A 148 -22.60 22.41 -27.21
C MET A 148 -23.09 23.86 -27.29
N LEU A 149 -22.62 24.76 -26.40
CA LEU A 149 -22.95 26.19 -26.42
C LEU A 149 -22.34 26.93 -27.62
N ALA A 150 -21.18 26.49 -28.12
CA ALA A 150 -20.53 27.08 -29.30
C ALA A 150 -21.21 26.69 -30.62
N THR A 151 -21.75 25.46 -30.75
CA THR A 151 -22.38 24.98 -32.01
C THR A 151 -23.42 25.93 -32.62
N PRO A 152 -24.40 26.53 -31.90
CA PRO A 152 -25.37 27.45 -32.51
C PRO A 152 -24.76 28.77 -32.99
N TYR A 153 -23.61 29.19 -32.47
CA TYR A 153 -22.88 30.35 -32.97
C TYR A 153 -22.06 30.02 -34.21
N ILE A 154 -21.44 28.84 -34.24
CA ILE A 154 -20.67 28.35 -35.40
C ILE A 154 -21.62 28.15 -36.59
N MET A 155 -22.74 27.44 -36.42
CA MET A 155 -23.70 27.18 -37.50
C MET A 155 -24.33 28.44 -38.14
N LYS A 156 -24.37 29.57 -37.42
CA LYS A 156 -24.90 30.85 -37.94
C LYS A 156 -23.91 31.61 -38.83
N ASN A 157 -22.63 31.27 -38.79
CA ASN A 157 -21.55 31.98 -39.50
C ASN A 157 -20.81 31.07 -40.50
N LEU A 158 -21.39 29.91 -40.84
CA LEU A 158 -20.80 28.91 -41.73
C LEU A 158 -21.43 28.92 -43.13
N ASP A 159 -20.59 28.75 -44.14
CA ASP A 159 -20.93 28.78 -45.57
C ASP A 159 -21.57 27.44 -46.02
N PRO A 160 -22.44 27.39 -47.04
CA PRO A 160 -23.33 26.25 -47.27
C PRO A 160 -22.62 24.92 -47.61
N GLN A 161 -21.39 24.93 -48.13
CA GLN A 161 -20.63 23.70 -48.34
C GLN A 161 -20.18 23.05 -47.02
N SER A 162 -19.82 23.86 -46.01
CA SER A 162 -19.39 23.36 -44.70
C SER A 162 -20.54 22.74 -43.88
N LEU A 163 -21.80 23.07 -44.20
CA LEU A 163 -22.98 22.44 -43.59
C LEU A 163 -23.17 20.97 -44.00
N GLU A 164 -22.75 20.58 -45.21
CA GLU A 164 -22.82 19.17 -45.65
C GLU A 164 -21.72 18.35 -44.97
N GLU A 165 -20.52 18.90 -44.84
CA GLU A 165 -19.44 18.28 -44.06
C GLU A 165 -19.83 18.14 -42.59
N PHE A 166 -20.45 19.17 -41.99
CA PHE A 166 -20.95 19.11 -40.62
C PHE A 166 -22.04 18.05 -40.42
N LYS A 167 -23.00 17.91 -41.35
CA LYS A 167 -24.01 16.82 -41.32
C LYS A 167 -23.35 15.44 -41.36
N ASN A 168 -22.33 15.25 -42.19
CA ASN A 168 -21.54 14.02 -42.28
C ASN A 168 -20.71 13.72 -41.02
N GLN A 169 -20.35 14.76 -40.24
CA GLN A 169 -19.74 14.61 -38.91
C GLN A 169 -20.81 14.31 -37.84
N GLN A 170 -21.97 14.96 -37.90
CA GLN A 170 -23.10 14.76 -36.98
C GLN A 170 -23.56 13.29 -36.95
N ALA A 171 -23.61 12.62 -38.11
CA ALA A 171 -23.92 11.21 -38.21
C ALA A 171 -22.92 10.30 -37.44
N LYS A 172 -21.65 10.69 -37.33
CA LYS A 172 -20.63 9.97 -36.55
C LYS A 172 -20.73 10.27 -35.06
N VAL A 173 -21.02 11.51 -34.69
CA VAL A 173 -21.30 11.88 -33.28
C VAL A 173 -22.50 11.10 -32.76
N ALA A 174 -23.54 10.91 -33.58
CA ALA A 174 -24.68 10.06 -33.23
C ALA A 174 -24.29 8.59 -32.96
N SER A 175 -23.39 8.00 -33.77
CA SER A 175 -22.92 6.62 -33.50
C SER A 175 -22.03 6.50 -32.26
N VAL A 176 -21.26 7.54 -31.92
CA VAL A 176 -20.53 7.62 -30.63
C VAL A 176 -21.53 7.71 -29.47
N GLN A 177 -22.60 8.51 -29.61
CA GLN A 177 -23.63 8.65 -28.58
C GLN A 177 -24.40 7.34 -28.33
N SER A 178 -24.73 6.56 -29.36
CA SER A 178 -25.33 5.23 -29.20
C SER A 178 -24.41 4.25 -28.49
N SER A 179 -23.14 4.13 -28.93
CA SER A 179 -22.17 3.21 -28.29
C SER A 179 -21.85 3.57 -26.83
N MET A 180 -21.96 4.85 -26.44
CA MET A 180 -21.88 5.27 -25.04
C MET A 180 -23.11 4.89 -24.21
N GLN A 181 -24.32 4.86 -24.80
CA GLN A 181 -25.54 4.40 -24.11
C GLN A 181 -25.55 2.88 -23.91
N ASP A 182 -25.03 2.12 -24.87
CA ASP A 182 -24.93 0.66 -24.82
C ASP A 182 -23.76 0.15 -23.93
N GLY A 183 -22.96 1.06 -23.36
CA GLY A 183 -21.85 0.74 -22.45
C GLY A 183 -20.51 0.40 -23.12
N ASP A 184 -20.41 0.39 -24.46
CA ASP A 184 -19.14 0.19 -25.18
C ASP A 184 -18.35 1.49 -25.36
N PHE A 185 -17.85 1.99 -24.23
CA PHE A 185 -17.02 3.19 -24.16
C PHE A 185 -15.71 3.08 -24.97
N LYS A 186 -15.23 1.85 -25.24
CA LYS A 186 -13.98 1.61 -25.96
C LYS A 186 -14.18 1.82 -27.46
N SER A 187 -15.28 1.34 -28.02
CA SER A 187 -15.66 1.60 -29.41
C SER A 187 -15.98 3.10 -29.63
N GLY A 188 -16.73 3.72 -28.70
CA GLY A 188 -17.02 5.15 -28.72
C GLY A 188 -15.76 6.04 -28.68
N LEU A 189 -14.78 5.72 -27.82
CA LEU A 189 -13.51 6.46 -27.77
C LEU A 189 -12.65 6.22 -29.03
N SER A 190 -12.62 4.99 -29.56
CA SER A 190 -11.82 4.66 -30.74
C SER A 190 -12.33 5.35 -32.01
N THR A 191 -13.65 5.45 -32.15
CA THR A 191 -14.29 6.16 -33.27
C THR A 191 -14.16 7.68 -33.17
N LEU A 192 -14.08 8.23 -31.95
CA LEU A 192 -13.78 9.64 -31.71
C LEU A 192 -12.31 9.98 -32.01
N LEU A 193 -11.36 9.15 -31.58
CA LEU A 193 -9.93 9.34 -31.88
C LEU A 193 -9.64 9.25 -33.40
N ALA A 194 -10.32 8.33 -34.09
CA ALA A 194 -10.27 8.21 -35.56
C ALA A 194 -11.00 9.35 -36.31
N ALA A 195 -11.80 10.17 -35.61
CA ALA A 195 -12.34 11.40 -36.18
C ALA A 195 -11.29 12.53 -36.16
N ASP A 196 -10.54 12.66 -35.06
CA ASP A 196 -9.49 13.67 -34.88
C ASP A 196 -8.32 13.49 -35.88
N GLU A 197 -7.99 12.23 -36.20
CA GLU A 197 -7.00 11.89 -37.23
C GLU A 197 -7.37 12.45 -38.63
N LYS A 198 -8.66 12.65 -38.92
CA LYS A 198 -9.12 13.21 -40.20
C LYS A 198 -9.20 14.73 -40.23
N THR A 199 -9.43 15.40 -39.09
CA THR A 199 -9.35 16.88 -39.01
C THR A 199 -7.93 17.41 -39.17
N LYS A 200 -6.90 16.59 -38.90
CA LYS A 200 -5.50 16.96 -39.13
C LYS A 200 -5.08 16.94 -40.60
N ALA A 201 -5.91 16.42 -41.51
CA ALA A 201 -5.59 16.27 -42.93
C ALA A 201 -5.96 17.49 -43.81
N SER A 202 -6.74 18.46 -43.29
CA SER A 202 -7.21 19.63 -44.08
C SER A 202 -6.35 20.89 -43.94
N THR A 203 -5.33 20.92 -43.07
CA THR A 203 -4.55 22.14 -42.79
C THR A 203 -3.04 21.90 -42.70
N SER A 204 -2.40 21.49 -43.80
CA SER A 204 -1.05 21.96 -44.18
C SER A 204 -0.55 21.29 -45.47
N GLY A 205 -0.47 22.04 -46.56
CA GLY A 205 0.31 21.66 -47.74
C GLY A 205 1.40 22.67 -48.02
N ALA A 206 2.67 22.36 -47.67
CA ALA A 206 3.88 22.91 -48.31
C ALA A 206 5.18 22.34 -47.69
N LYS A 207 5.98 21.62 -48.49
CA LYS A 207 7.48 21.52 -48.50
C LYS A 207 8.22 21.21 -47.15
N SER A 208 9.32 20.46 -47.10
CA SER A 208 10.26 19.98 -48.14
C SER A 208 11.02 18.73 -47.69
N GLN A 209 11.41 17.93 -48.69
CA GLN A 209 12.41 16.87 -48.63
C GLN A 209 13.81 17.36 -48.22
N SER A 210 14.53 16.60 -47.38
CA SER A 210 16.00 16.57 -47.34
C SER A 210 16.49 15.20 -46.85
N ASN A 211 17.74 14.84 -47.17
CA ASN A 211 18.22 13.46 -47.29
C ASN A 211 19.50 13.18 -46.46
N ASN A 212 19.88 11.90 -46.38
CA ASN A 212 21.13 11.32 -45.84
C ASN A 212 21.29 11.22 -44.30
N GLY A 213 21.87 10.15 -43.75
CA GLY A 213 22.26 8.88 -44.41
C GLY A 213 23.13 7.93 -43.56
N GLY A 214 23.11 6.62 -43.92
CA GLY A 214 23.93 5.53 -43.33
C GLY A 214 23.46 5.04 -41.94
N SER A 215 23.79 3.83 -41.43
CA SER A 215 24.52 2.65 -41.94
C SER A 215 24.43 1.54 -40.84
N THR A 216 24.45 0.21 -41.01
CA THR A 216 24.45 -0.78 -42.12
C THR A 216 24.10 -2.18 -41.52
N ILE A 217 24.05 -3.26 -42.33
CA ILE A 217 24.17 -4.71 -41.99
C ILE A 217 22.86 -5.54 -41.88
N GLN A 218 22.73 -6.48 -42.82
CA GLN A 218 21.84 -7.63 -42.83
C GLN A 218 22.46 -8.80 -42.05
N GLN A 219 21.67 -9.68 -41.39
CA GLN A 219 22.03 -11.11 -41.38
C GLN A 219 20.87 -12.12 -41.25
N ARG A 220 20.83 -12.97 -42.27
CA ARG A 220 20.23 -14.30 -42.48
C ARG A 220 19.66 -15.09 -41.27
N LYS A 221 18.38 -15.47 -41.40
CA LYS A 221 17.88 -16.84 -41.71
C LYS A 221 18.58 -18.04 -41.01
N GLY A 222 17.88 -18.68 -40.06
CA GLY A 222 18.15 -20.07 -39.64
C GLY A 222 17.47 -20.48 -38.31
N GLY A 223 17.01 -21.73 -38.20
CA GLY A 223 16.60 -22.35 -36.92
C GLY A 223 15.13 -22.79 -36.82
N LYS A 224 14.87 -24.09 -37.02
CA LYS A 224 13.55 -24.72 -36.88
C LYS A 224 13.67 -25.96 -35.98
N GLY A 225 12.83 -26.07 -34.95
CA GLY A 225 12.57 -27.32 -34.24
C GLY A 225 13.00 -27.34 -32.75
N GLY A 226 12.20 -28.02 -31.93
CA GLY A 226 12.43 -28.21 -30.50
C GLY A 226 11.10 -28.30 -29.73
N LYS A 227 10.61 -29.51 -29.46
CA LYS A 227 9.32 -29.77 -28.80
C LYS A 227 9.54 -30.81 -27.69
N ARG A 228 8.85 -30.64 -26.55
CA ARG A 228 8.97 -31.45 -25.32
C ARG A 228 10.27 -31.12 -24.53
N ARG A 229 10.27 -31.20 -23.21
CA ARG A 229 9.43 -32.05 -22.33
C ARG A 229 9.10 -31.36 -21.02
#